data_AF-A0A2T2UE38-F1
#
_entry.id   AF-A0A2T2UE38-F1
#
_cell.length_a   1.000
_cell.length_b   1.000
_cell.length_c   1.000
_cell.angle_alpha   90.00
_cell.angle_beta   90.00
_cell.angle_gamma   90.00
#
_symmetry.space_group_name_H-M   'P 1'
#
loop_
_entity.id
_entity.type
_entity.pdbx_description
1 polymer ?
#
loop_
_entity_poly.entity_id
_entity_poly.type
_entity_poly.pdbx_seq_one_letter_code
_entity_poly.pdbx_strand_id
1 'polypeptide(L)'
;MRRHLPNVLTVTRIALTPVVLVLLGTQTLWAQAGALVLFMLASVSDYLDGRLAREMGTRSRLGRFLDPLADKVLVLGTFAMLALERPETVPWWAVGLIAARDVVITALRAWAEARGENLRTLPLAKSKTAAQLFFLVTMLVLLTARQLPGPLERSAAWMLDESLIPYALLMVVVALTVVTGALYVYYQPAVARRLSNRR
;
A
#
# COMPACT_ATOMS: atom_id res chain seq x y z
N MET A 1 -30.95 3.04 3.77
CA MET A 1 -29.75 3.91 3.93
C MET A 1 -28.42 3.15 4.13
N ARG A 2 -28.37 1.92 4.67
CA ARG A 2 -27.11 1.17 4.94
C ARG A 2 -26.32 0.63 3.73
N ARG A 3 -26.87 0.70 2.50
CA ARG A 3 -26.22 0.14 1.28
C ARG A 3 -25.13 1.05 0.66
N HIS A 4 -25.02 2.31 1.09
CA HIS A 4 -24.07 3.27 0.49
C HIS A 4 -22.83 3.56 1.35
N LEU A 5 -22.83 3.14 2.62
CA LEU A 5 -21.72 3.38 3.55
C LEU A 5 -20.36 2.93 2.99
N PRO A 6 -20.22 1.70 2.43
CA PRO A 6 -18.93 1.26 1.89
C PRO A 6 -18.46 2.13 0.73
N ASN A 7 -19.37 2.50 -0.19
CA ASN A 7 -19.02 3.33 -1.34
C ASN A 7 -18.58 4.74 -0.93
N VAL A 8 -19.25 5.34 0.06
CA VAL A 8 -18.89 6.69 0.54
C VAL A 8 -17.49 6.68 1.12
N LEU A 9 -17.13 5.66 1.91
CA LEU A 9 -15.79 5.55 2.49
C LEU A 9 -14.70 5.35 1.42
N THR A 10 -14.94 4.51 0.40
CA THR A 10 -14.00 4.34 -0.72
C THR A 10 -13.77 5.65 -1.47
N VAL A 11 -14.86 6.38 -1.79
CA VAL A 11 -14.80 7.65 -2.51
C VAL A 11 -14.11 8.73 -1.68
N THR A 12 -14.46 8.81 -0.39
CA THR A 12 -13.80 9.71 0.56
C THR A 12 -12.30 9.42 0.64
N ARG A 13 -11.88 8.15 0.62
CA ARG A 13 -10.44 7.81 0.63
C ARG A 13 -9.72 8.26 -0.64
N ILE A 14 -10.33 8.04 -1.80
CA ILE A 14 -9.77 8.52 -3.08
C ILE A 14 -9.63 10.04 -3.04
N ALA A 15 -10.63 10.75 -2.51
CA ALA A 15 -10.58 12.20 -2.36
C ALA A 15 -9.57 12.67 -1.29
N LEU A 16 -9.39 11.92 -0.21
CA LEU A 16 -8.41 12.21 0.85
C LEU A 16 -6.97 11.95 0.41
N THR A 17 -6.74 11.05 -0.54
CA THR A 17 -5.38 10.68 -0.95
C THR A 17 -4.58 11.90 -1.45
N PRO A 18 -5.07 12.72 -2.40
CA PRO A 18 -4.38 13.95 -2.80
C PRO A 18 -4.08 14.88 -1.62
N VAL A 19 -4.99 15.00 -0.66
CA VAL A 19 -4.78 15.82 0.55
C VAL A 19 -3.60 15.28 1.36
N VAL A 20 -3.55 13.97 1.58
CA VAL A 20 -2.41 13.31 2.27
C VAL A 20 -1.09 13.61 1.55
N LEU A 21 -1.06 13.51 0.21
CA LEU A 21 0.16 13.74 -0.57
C LEU A 21 0.62 15.21 -0.53
N VAL A 22 -0.32 16.17 -0.63
CA VAL A 22 -0.02 17.61 -0.51
C VAL A 22 0.52 17.94 0.88
N LEU A 23 -0.11 17.39 1.93
CA LEU A 23 0.35 17.58 3.30
C LEU A 23 1.74 16.94 3.53
N LEU A 24 2.02 15.79 2.92
CA LEU A 24 3.32 15.14 3.02
C LEU A 24 4.45 16.01 2.42
N GLY A 25 4.20 16.64 1.26
CA GLY A 25 5.16 17.52 0.60
C GLY A 25 5.32 18.88 1.27
N THR A 26 4.41 19.22 2.18
CA THR A 26 4.50 20.46 2.94
C THR A 26 5.38 20.21 4.16
N GLN A 27 6.61 20.73 4.13
CA GLN A 27 7.65 20.52 5.15
C GLN A 27 7.40 21.31 6.45
N THR A 28 6.19 21.21 7.00
CA THR A 28 5.81 21.81 8.28
C THR A 28 5.31 20.73 9.24
N LEU A 29 5.49 20.93 10.55
CA LEU A 29 5.04 19.99 11.57
C LEU A 29 3.56 19.64 11.43
N TRP A 30 2.70 20.66 11.28
CA TRP A 30 1.25 20.47 11.20
C TRP A 30 0.84 19.67 9.96
N ALA A 31 1.50 19.92 8.82
CA ALA A 31 1.20 19.21 7.60
C ALA A 31 1.67 17.75 7.66
N GLN A 32 2.89 17.48 8.13
CA GLN A 32 3.40 16.11 8.23
C GLN A 32 2.65 15.29 9.28
N ALA A 33 2.31 15.90 10.43
CA ALA A 33 1.44 15.27 11.42
C ALA A 33 0.02 15.01 10.86
N GLY A 34 -0.53 15.96 10.11
CA GLY A 34 -1.82 15.80 9.43
C GLY A 34 -1.79 14.68 8.39
N ALA A 35 -0.73 14.59 7.58
CA ALA A 35 -0.54 13.51 6.61
C ALA A 35 -0.47 12.15 7.29
N LEU A 36 0.30 12.02 8.40
CA LEU A 36 0.39 10.81 9.19
C LEU A 36 -0.98 10.38 9.74
N VAL A 37 -1.71 11.30 10.38
CA VAL A 37 -3.03 11.02 10.96
C VAL A 37 -4.03 10.61 9.88
N LEU A 38 -4.11 11.37 8.78
CA LEU A 38 -5.03 11.06 7.68
C LEU A 38 -4.68 9.75 6.98
N PHE A 39 -3.39 9.46 6.78
CA PHE A 39 -2.94 8.18 6.21
C PHE A 39 -3.32 7.00 7.11
N MET A 40 -3.13 7.13 8.42
CA MET A 40 -3.51 6.10 9.40
C MET A 40 -5.02 5.88 9.42
N LEU A 41 -5.81 6.97 9.49
CA LEU A 41 -7.27 6.90 9.44
C LEU A 41 -7.75 6.24 8.15
N ALA A 42 -7.23 6.66 6.99
CA ALA A 42 -7.58 6.10 5.70
C ALA A 42 -7.26 4.59 5.59
N SER A 43 -6.11 4.17 6.11
CA SER A 43 -5.67 2.77 6.12
C SER A 43 -6.50 1.89 7.06
N VAL A 44 -6.81 2.40 8.26
CA VAL A 44 -7.65 1.68 9.24
C VAL A 44 -9.10 1.59 8.77
N SER A 45 -9.64 2.67 8.21
CA SER A 45 -10.99 2.67 7.63
C SER A 45 -11.12 1.61 6.54
N ASP A 46 -10.11 1.41 5.68
CA ASP A 46 -10.14 0.33 4.69
C ASP A 46 -10.30 -1.06 5.28
N TYR A 47 -9.49 -1.34 6.29
CA TYR A 47 -9.49 -2.64 6.92
C TYR A 47 -10.85 -2.92 7.57
N LEU A 48 -11.42 -1.93 8.26
CA LEU A 48 -12.73 -2.05 8.92
C LEU A 48 -13.86 -2.19 7.89
N ASP A 49 -13.88 -1.37 6.84
CA ASP A 49 -14.92 -1.39 5.81
C ASP A 49 -14.85 -2.65 4.95
N GLY A 50 -13.64 -3.11 4.63
CA GLY A 50 -13.41 -4.36 3.93
C GLY A 50 -13.93 -5.58 4.71
N ARG A 51 -13.85 -5.53 6.05
CA ARG A 51 -14.41 -6.56 6.93
C ARG A 51 -15.93 -6.46 7.01
N LEU A 52 -16.47 -5.27 7.30
CA LEU A 52 -17.91 -5.04 7.42
C LEU A 52 -18.67 -5.33 6.12
N ALA A 53 -18.11 -4.96 4.96
CA ALA A 53 -18.71 -5.23 3.65
C ALA A 53 -18.71 -6.73 3.28
N ARG A 54 -17.75 -7.51 3.79
CA ARG A 54 -17.72 -8.97 3.62
C ARG A 54 -18.76 -9.66 4.49
N GLU A 55 -18.96 -9.16 5.70
CA GLU A 55 -19.95 -9.70 6.66
C GLU A 55 -21.39 -9.36 6.24
N MET A 56 -21.64 -8.20 5.62
CA MET A 56 -22.99 -7.76 5.24
C MET A 56 -23.41 -8.14 3.81
N GLY A 57 -22.49 -8.59 2.93
CA GLY A 57 -22.82 -8.97 1.54
C GLY A 57 -23.36 -7.83 0.65
N THR A 58 -23.30 -6.58 1.12
CA THR A 58 -23.96 -5.40 0.52
C THR A 58 -23.03 -4.52 -0.33
N ARG A 59 -22.00 -5.09 -0.96
CA ARG A 59 -21.05 -4.31 -1.76
C ARG A 59 -21.55 -4.10 -3.19
N SER A 60 -21.71 -2.85 -3.62
CA SER A 60 -22.12 -2.50 -4.98
C SER A 60 -21.08 -2.93 -6.02
N ARG A 61 -21.48 -3.11 -7.30
CA ARG A 61 -20.54 -3.45 -8.39
C ARG A 61 -19.43 -2.40 -8.54
N LEU A 62 -19.78 -1.12 -8.41
CA LEU A 62 -18.85 0.01 -8.48
C LEU A 62 -17.89 0.02 -7.29
N GLY A 63 -18.39 -0.16 -6.06
CA GLY A 63 -17.55 -0.23 -4.86
C GLY A 63 -16.50 -1.34 -4.97
N ARG A 64 -16.91 -2.55 -5.37
CA ARG A 64 -15.97 -3.67 -5.58
C ARG A 64 -14.80 -3.37 -6.51
N PHE A 65 -15.02 -2.51 -7.52
CA PHE A 65 -13.98 -2.07 -8.44
C PHE A 65 -13.12 -0.93 -7.88
N LEU A 66 -13.75 0.04 -7.20
CA LEU A 66 -13.08 1.21 -6.64
C LEU A 66 -12.21 0.87 -5.43
N ASP A 67 -12.55 -0.16 -4.66
CA ASP A 67 -11.85 -0.49 -3.42
C ASP A 67 -10.38 -0.88 -3.61
N PRO A 68 -10.02 -1.83 -4.50
CA PRO A 68 -8.61 -2.12 -4.79
C PRO A 68 -7.87 -0.96 -5.46
N LEU A 69 -8.60 -0.04 -6.11
CA LEU A 69 -8.01 1.15 -6.73
C LEU A 69 -7.64 2.18 -5.66
N ALA A 70 -8.57 2.47 -4.75
CA ALA A 70 -8.37 3.42 -3.66
C ALA A 70 -7.19 3.04 -2.76
N ASP A 71 -7.08 1.76 -2.40
CA ASP A 71 -5.97 1.22 -1.61
C ASP A 71 -4.61 1.44 -2.30
N LYS A 72 -4.53 1.10 -3.60
CA LYS A 72 -3.29 1.29 -4.37
C LYS A 72 -2.93 2.74 -4.58
N VAL A 73 -3.91 3.62 -4.81
CA VAL A 73 -3.66 5.05 -5.02
C VAL A 73 -3.08 5.67 -3.76
N LEU A 74 -3.59 5.33 -2.58
CA LEU A 74 -3.03 5.80 -1.31
C LEU A 74 -1.61 5.28 -1.08
N VAL A 75 -1.42 3.95 -1.13
CA VAL A 75 -0.12 3.33 -0.82
C VAL A 75 0.96 3.71 -1.86
N LEU A 76 0.67 3.55 -3.15
CA LEU A 76 1.63 3.88 -4.21
C LEU A 76 1.83 5.40 -4.33
N GLY A 77 0.80 6.20 -4.08
CA GLY A 77 0.92 7.65 -4.02
C GLY A 77 1.90 8.08 -2.93
N THR A 78 1.77 7.53 -1.71
CA THR A 78 2.70 7.84 -0.62
C THR A 78 4.12 7.36 -0.95
N PHE A 79 4.29 6.17 -1.52
CA PHE A 79 5.61 5.71 -2.00
C PHE A 79 6.21 6.63 -3.06
N ALA A 80 5.41 7.08 -4.04
CA ALA A 80 5.86 8.00 -5.08
C ALA A 80 6.27 9.35 -4.49
N MET A 81 5.52 9.86 -3.52
CA MET A 81 5.87 11.10 -2.84
C MET A 81 7.15 10.97 -2.01
N LEU A 82 7.34 9.84 -1.32
CA LEU A 82 8.61 9.55 -0.65
C LEU A 82 9.77 9.42 -1.64
N ALA A 83 9.54 8.89 -2.84
CA ALA A 83 10.56 8.82 -3.89
C ALA A 83 10.91 10.18 -4.50
N LEU A 84 9.98 11.15 -4.46
CA LEU A 84 10.24 12.54 -4.83
C LEU A 84 11.07 13.27 -3.76
N GLU A 85 10.66 13.17 -2.50
CA GLU A 85 11.29 13.90 -1.39
C GLU A 85 12.61 13.27 -0.92
N ARG A 86 12.74 11.94 -1.03
CA ARG A 86 13.84 11.13 -0.47
C ARG A 86 14.28 10.01 -1.43
N PRO A 87 14.75 10.33 -2.64
CA PRO A 87 15.11 9.33 -3.66
C PRO A 87 16.24 8.37 -3.23
N GLU A 88 17.11 8.79 -2.32
CA GLU A 88 18.17 7.97 -1.73
C GLU A 88 17.63 6.88 -0.80
N THR A 89 16.50 7.14 -0.13
CA THR A 89 15.85 6.17 0.75
C THR A 89 14.83 5.33 -0.01
N VAL A 90 14.03 5.97 -0.88
CA VAL A 90 12.96 5.35 -1.66
C VAL A 90 13.20 5.59 -3.14
N PRO A 91 14.06 4.79 -3.79
CA PRO A 91 14.35 4.97 -5.21
C PRO A 91 13.15 4.56 -6.08
N TRP A 92 12.98 5.24 -7.21
CA TRP A 92 11.89 4.99 -8.17
C TRP A 92 11.81 3.56 -8.68
N TRP A 93 12.94 2.85 -8.78
CA TRP A 93 12.94 1.45 -9.19
C TRP A 93 12.17 0.56 -8.18
N ALA A 94 12.23 0.87 -6.89
CA ALA A 94 11.52 0.12 -5.85
C ALA A 94 10.02 0.38 -5.93
N VAL A 95 9.62 1.65 -6.12
CA VAL A 95 8.21 2.04 -6.33
C VAL A 95 7.65 1.37 -7.58
N GLY A 96 8.38 1.42 -8.69
CA GLY A 96 8.01 0.79 -9.96
C GLY A 96 7.85 -0.73 -9.82
N LEU A 97 8.78 -1.41 -9.14
CA LEU A 97 8.70 -2.85 -8.87
C LEU A 97 7.46 -3.20 -8.04
N ILE A 98 7.22 -2.46 -6.96
CA ILE A 98 6.06 -2.65 -6.09
C ILE A 98 4.76 -2.48 -6.89
N ALA A 99 4.65 -1.40 -7.66
CA ALA A 99 3.49 -1.09 -8.50
C ALA A 99 3.26 -2.17 -9.57
N ALA A 100 4.31 -2.52 -10.32
CA ALA A 100 4.25 -3.53 -11.37
C ALA A 100 3.77 -4.87 -10.82
N ARG A 101 4.34 -5.31 -9.68
CA ARG A 101 3.91 -6.54 -9.01
C ARG A 101 2.43 -6.48 -8.65
N ASP A 102 1.94 -5.40 -8.04
CA ASP A 102 0.54 -5.31 -7.62
C ASP A 102 -0.45 -5.28 -8.78
N VAL A 103 -0.07 -4.67 -9.90
CA VAL A 103 -0.84 -4.74 -11.15
C VAL A 103 -0.86 -6.18 -11.68
N VAL A 104 0.29 -6.84 -11.78
CA VAL A 104 0.41 -8.23 -12.28
C VAL A 104 -0.45 -9.19 -11.44
N ILE A 105 -0.35 -9.15 -10.11
CA ILE A 105 -1.11 -10.05 -9.24
C ILE A 105 -2.62 -9.78 -9.33
N THR A 106 -3.02 -8.51 -9.47
CA THR A 106 -4.44 -8.15 -9.63
C THR A 106 -4.98 -8.62 -10.98
N ALA A 107 -4.21 -8.45 -12.06
CA ALA A 107 -4.57 -8.92 -13.39
C ALA A 107 -4.66 -10.45 -13.44
N LEU A 108 -3.71 -11.16 -12.84
CA LEU A 108 -3.75 -12.62 -12.72
C LEU A 108 -5.00 -13.09 -11.98
N ARG A 109 -5.39 -12.40 -10.91
CA ARG A 109 -6.61 -12.73 -10.16
C ARG A 109 -7.87 -12.53 -10.99
N ALA A 110 -7.99 -11.39 -11.66
CA ALA A 110 -9.12 -11.12 -12.55
C ALA A 110 -9.22 -12.15 -13.69
N TRP A 111 -8.08 -12.53 -14.26
CA TRP A 111 -7.99 -13.54 -15.33
C TRP A 111 -8.40 -14.95 -14.89
N ALA A 112 -8.06 -15.34 -13.65
CA ALA A 112 -8.46 -16.64 -13.09
C ALA A 112 -9.95 -16.65 -12.73
N GLU A 113 -10.45 -15.58 -12.08
CA GLU A 113 -11.86 -15.42 -11.73
C GLU A 113 -12.76 -15.48 -12.98
N ALA A 114 -12.31 -14.89 -14.09
CA ALA A 114 -13.02 -14.95 -15.37
C ALA A 114 -13.15 -16.38 -15.96
N ARG A 115 -12.33 -17.34 -15.50
CA ARG A 115 -12.40 -18.78 -15.88
C ARG A 115 -13.11 -19.64 -14.84
N GLY A 116 -13.67 -19.04 -13.80
CA GLY A 116 -14.26 -19.79 -12.68
C GLY A 116 -13.22 -20.44 -11.77
N GLU A 117 -11.93 -20.10 -11.91
CA GLU A 117 -10.88 -20.56 -11.01
C GLU A 117 -10.59 -19.48 -9.95
N ASN A 118 -10.60 -19.85 -8.67
CA ASN A 118 -10.24 -18.92 -7.61
C ASN A 118 -8.75 -19.04 -7.26
N LEU A 119 -7.98 -17.98 -7.48
CA LEU A 119 -6.60 -17.93 -6.98
C LEU A 119 -6.64 -17.93 -5.46
N ARG A 120 -6.11 -18.99 -4.85
CA ARG A 120 -6.03 -19.12 -3.39
C ARG A 120 -5.16 -17.99 -2.84
N THR A 121 -5.64 -17.28 -1.82
CA THR A 121 -4.82 -16.24 -1.17
C THR A 121 -3.74 -16.88 -0.32
N LEU A 122 -2.48 -16.65 -0.67
CA LEU A 122 -1.35 -17.14 0.11
C LEU A 122 -1.22 -16.34 1.42
N PRO A 123 -1.03 -16.98 2.59
CA PRO A 123 -0.84 -16.26 3.86
C PRO A 123 0.30 -15.24 3.80
N LEU A 124 1.39 -15.60 3.12
CA LEU A 124 2.56 -14.75 2.92
C LEU A 124 2.23 -13.45 2.16
N ALA A 125 1.18 -13.45 1.34
CA ALA A 125 0.72 -12.27 0.64
C ALA A 125 0.05 -11.24 1.55
N LYS A 126 -0.49 -11.65 2.71
CA LYS A 126 -0.98 -10.72 3.74
C LYS A 126 0.17 -9.98 4.41
N SER A 127 1.28 -10.67 4.65
CA SER A 127 2.48 -10.09 5.27
C SER A 127 3.10 -8.97 4.44
N LYS A 128 2.96 -9.03 3.11
CA LYS A 128 3.44 -7.98 2.19
C LYS A 128 2.75 -6.64 2.43
N THR A 129 1.42 -6.61 2.52
CA THR A 129 0.67 -5.37 2.78
C THR A 129 0.99 -4.80 4.16
N ALA A 130 1.11 -5.67 5.18
CA ALA A 130 1.52 -5.25 6.51
C ALA A 130 2.93 -4.62 6.50
N ALA A 131 3.88 -5.21 5.77
CA ALA A 131 5.23 -4.67 5.65
C ALA A 131 5.26 -3.30 4.95
N GLN A 132 4.49 -3.12 3.88
CA GLN A 132 4.36 -1.84 3.19
C GLN A 132 3.77 -0.76 4.09
N LEU A 133 2.66 -1.05 4.76
CA LEU A 133 2.02 -0.11 5.67
C LEU A 133 2.95 0.23 6.84
N PHE A 134 3.62 -0.77 7.42
CA PHE A 134 4.61 -0.55 8.47
C PHE A 134 5.71 0.40 8.01
N PHE A 135 6.32 0.14 6.86
CA PHE A 135 7.34 1.03 6.30
C PHE A 135 6.83 2.46 6.10
N LEU A 136 5.65 2.62 5.47
CA LEU A 136 5.09 3.94 5.20
C LEU A 136 4.78 4.71 6.49
N VAL A 137 4.21 4.04 7.50
CA VAL A 137 3.93 4.64 8.80
C VAL A 137 5.23 5.03 9.52
N THR A 138 6.25 4.16 9.49
CA THR A 138 7.57 4.50 10.04
C THR A 138 8.17 5.73 9.37
N MET A 139 8.12 5.81 8.04
CA MET A 139 8.61 6.99 7.31
C MET A 139 7.83 8.26 7.69
N LEU A 140 6.50 8.20 7.73
CA LEU A 140 5.64 9.32 8.14
C LEU A 140 5.94 9.80 9.56
N VAL A 141 6.15 8.87 10.50
CA VAL A 141 6.51 9.19 11.89
C VAL A 141 7.89 9.85 11.95
N LEU A 142 8.88 9.32 11.23
CA LEU A 142 10.23 9.90 11.21
C LEU A 142 10.23 11.31 10.60
N LEU A 143 9.49 11.52 9.50
CA LEU A 143 9.33 12.84 8.89
C LEU A 143 8.69 13.81 9.90
N THR A 144 7.59 13.42 10.53
CA THR A 144 6.93 14.26 11.54
C THR A 144 7.84 14.55 12.74
N ALA A 145 8.60 13.56 13.22
CA ALA A 145 9.52 13.70 14.34
C ALA A 145 10.70 14.63 14.02
N ARG A 146 11.12 14.71 12.75
CA ARG A 146 12.14 15.66 12.28
C ARG A 146 11.69 17.11 12.43
N GLN A 147 10.39 17.38 12.47
CA GLN A 147 9.84 18.73 12.62
C GLN A 147 9.62 19.14 14.08
N LEU A 148 9.81 18.22 15.03
CA LEU A 148 9.66 18.49 16.46
C LEU A 148 10.97 19.03 17.03
N PRO A 149 10.96 20.06 17.89
CA PRO A 149 12.18 20.57 18.49
C PRO A 149 12.80 19.58 19.49
N GLY A 150 14.13 19.56 19.56
CA GLY A 150 14.88 18.93 20.66
C GLY A 150 15.53 17.58 20.30
N PRO A 151 15.60 16.61 21.25
CA PRO A 151 16.28 15.33 21.00
C PRO A 151 15.61 14.47 19.91
N LEU A 152 14.29 14.60 19.77
CA LEU A 152 13.51 13.89 18.75
C LEU A 152 13.91 14.34 17.34
N GLU A 153 14.10 15.64 17.12
CA GLU A 153 14.58 16.22 15.87
C GLU A 153 15.86 15.54 15.39
N ARG A 154 16.87 15.54 16.27
CA ARG A 154 18.21 15.02 15.99
C ARG A 154 18.20 13.52 15.74
N SER A 155 17.41 12.78 16.52
CA SER A 155 17.29 11.34 16.36
C SER A 155 16.62 10.99 15.03
N ALA A 156 15.54 11.70 14.67
CA ALA A 156 14.85 11.51 13.40
C ALA A 156 15.72 11.93 12.21
N ALA A 157 16.42 13.06 12.30
CA ALA A 157 17.34 13.52 11.27
C ALA A 157 18.47 12.52 11.03
N TRP A 158 19.11 12.03 12.10
CA TRP A 158 20.14 10.98 11.99
C TRP A 158 19.59 9.69 11.38
N MET A 159 18.39 9.24 11.81
CA MET A 159 17.75 8.05 11.23
C MET A 159 17.39 8.20 9.76
N LEU A 160 17.04 9.40 9.31
CA LEU A 160 16.62 9.66 7.94
C LEU A 160 17.79 9.96 6.99
N ASP A 161 18.81 10.67 7.46
CA ASP A 161 19.85 11.22 6.61
C ASP A 161 21.16 10.42 6.66
N GLU A 162 21.48 9.81 7.81
CA GLU A 162 22.75 9.10 8.01
C GLU A 162 22.58 7.58 8.16
N SER A 163 21.43 7.14 8.65
CA SER A 163 21.19 5.72 8.88
C SER A 163 20.74 4.99 7.62
N LEU A 164 21.26 3.78 7.44
CA LEU A 164 20.80 2.86 6.41
C LEU A 164 19.51 2.12 6.78
N ILE A 165 18.98 2.33 8.00
CA ILE A 165 17.81 1.60 8.52
C ILE A 165 16.57 1.76 7.63
N PRO A 166 16.15 2.98 7.21
CA PRO A 166 14.97 3.13 6.36
C PRO A 166 15.14 2.43 5.02
N TYR A 167 16.31 2.56 4.39
CA TYR A 167 16.61 1.86 3.14
C TYR A 167 16.59 0.33 3.32
N ALA A 168 17.21 -0.19 4.38
CA ALA A 168 17.18 -1.62 4.69
C ALA A 168 15.73 -2.13 4.91
N LEU A 169 14.89 -1.35 5.59
CA LEU A 169 13.48 -1.67 5.78
C LEU A 169 12.72 -1.70 4.45
N LEU A 170 12.99 -0.75 3.55
CA LEU A 170 12.45 -0.78 2.19
C LEU A 170 12.89 -2.04 1.44
N MET A 171 14.15 -2.43 1.55
CA MET A 171 14.66 -3.64 0.90
C MET A 171 13.96 -4.91 1.40
N VAL A 172 13.61 -4.97 2.70
CA VAL A 172 12.77 -6.06 3.24
C VAL A 172 11.38 -6.05 2.60
N VAL A 173 10.76 -4.88 2.46
CA VAL A 173 9.46 -4.73 1.77
C VAL A 173 9.53 -5.18 0.32
N VAL A 174 10.58 -4.79 -0.40
CA VAL A 174 10.84 -5.20 -1.79
C VAL A 174 11.04 -6.70 -1.87
N ALA A 175 11.89 -7.29 -1.01
CA ALA A 175 12.14 -8.73 -0.98
C ALA A 175 10.84 -9.52 -0.74
N LEU A 176 10.03 -9.12 0.24
CA LEU A 176 8.71 -9.72 0.48
C LEU A 176 7.78 -9.56 -0.73
N THR A 177 7.84 -8.42 -1.42
CA THR A 177 7.03 -8.16 -2.62
C THR A 177 7.42 -9.08 -3.78
N VAL A 178 8.72 -9.27 -4.01
CA VAL A 178 9.26 -10.18 -5.04
C VAL A 178 8.94 -11.63 -4.70
N VAL A 179 9.25 -12.08 -3.48
CA VAL A 179 9.00 -13.46 -3.02
C VAL A 179 7.52 -13.79 -3.14
N THR A 180 6.65 -12.94 -2.62
CA THR A 180 5.20 -13.20 -2.71
C THR A 180 4.69 -13.15 -4.16
N GLY A 181 5.28 -12.30 -5.01
CA GLY A 181 4.98 -12.26 -6.44
C GLY A 181 5.36 -13.56 -7.14
N ALA A 182 6.58 -14.05 -6.93
CA ALA A 182 7.08 -15.30 -7.48
C ALA A 182 6.25 -16.50 -7.01
N LEU A 183 5.90 -16.56 -5.72
CA LEU A 183 5.06 -17.62 -5.17
C LEU A 183 3.68 -17.66 -5.84
N TYR A 184 3.09 -16.51 -6.16
CA TYR A 184 1.80 -16.46 -6.86
C TYR A 184 1.89 -17.01 -8.28
N VAL A 185 3.00 -16.77 -8.98
CA VAL A 185 3.20 -17.27 -10.35
C VAL A 185 3.51 -18.78 -10.34
N TYR A 186 4.29 -19.26 -9.37
CA TYR A 186 4.79 -20.63 -9.34
C TYR A 186 3.81 -21.63 -8.70
N TYR A 187 3.16 -21.26 -7.58
CA TYR A 187 2.37 -22.20 -6.77
C TYR A 187 0.87 -22.20 -7.09
N GLN A 188 0.41 -21.43 -8.08
CA GLN A 188 -1.01 -21.44 -8.49
C GLN A 188 -1.23 -22.47 -9.60
N PRO A 189 -2.02 -23.54 -9.36
CA PRO A 189 -2.30 -24.57 -10.36
C PRO A 189 -2.89 -24.03 -11.66
N ALA A 190 -3.66 -22.94 -11.56
CA ALA A 190 -4.24 -22.17 -12.67
C ALA A 190 -3.19 -21.67 -13.67
N VAL A 191 -2.01 -21.27 -13.18
CA VAL A 191 -0.89 -20.79 -14.00
C VAL A 191 -0.07 -21.98 -14.51
N ALA A 192 0.15 -22.99 -13.67
CA ALA A 192 0.92 -24.19 -14.00
C ALA A 192 0.29 -25.00 -15.15
N ARG A 193 -1.05 -25.18 -15.17
CA ARG A 193 -1.75 -25.87 -16.28
C ARG A 193 -1.54 -25.19 -17.64
N ARG A 194 -1.34 -23.86 -17.67
CA ARG A 194 -1.11 -23.11 -18.90
C ARG A 194 0.31 -23.26 -19.43
N LEU A 195 1.29 -23.44 -18.53
CA LEU A 195 2.67 -23.76 -18.90
C LEU A 195 2.81 -25.20 -19.41
N SER A 196 1.98 -26.13 -18.92
CA SER A 196 1.96 -27.50 -19.46
C SER A 196 1.20 -27.64 -20.78
N ASN A 197 0.08 -26.92 -20.97
CA ASN A 197 -0.70 -26.95 -22.23
C ASN A 197 -0.06 -26.18 -23.41
N ARG A 198 1.16 -25.65 -23.24
CA ARG A 198 1.94 -25.00 -24.32
C ARG A 198 3.09 -25.88 -24.85
N ARG A 199 3.22 -27.11 -24.37
CA ARG A 199 4.04 -28.17 -24.98
C ARG A 199 3.12 -29.15 -25.69
#